data_AF-A0A2T4S507-F1
#
_entry.id   AF-A0A2T4S507-F1
#
_cell.length_a   1.000
_cell.length_b   1.000
_cell.length_c   1.000
_cell.angle_alpha   90.00
_cell.angle_beta   90.00
_cell.angle_gamma   90.00
#
_symmetry.space_group_name_H-M   'P 1'
#
loop_
_entity.id
_entity.type
_entity.pdbx_description
1 polymer ?
#
loop_
_entity_poly.entity_id
_entity_poly.type
_entity_poly.pdbx_seq_one_letter_code
_entity_poly.pdbx_strand_id
1 'polypeptide(L)'
;SKGRTLKEVILGTIIYGTLGCVLFFGIFGNYAVYLQITHQFDVVSFLNTHGTEAAIVEVIHQLPFHNIIVVLFLISAFLFLATTFDSGSYILASASQKKVIGEPLRANRLFWAFALCLLPFSLMLVGGQRALDVLKTASILASVPLIVIFVFMMIS
;
A
#
# COMPACT_ATOMS: atom_id res chain seq x y z
N SER A 1 10.75 15.23 9.67
CA SER A 1 11.73 15.09 10.76
C SER A 1 12.25 16.45 11.20
N LYS A 2 11.66 17.07 12.23
CA LYS A 2 12.21 18.29 12.83
C LYS A 2 13.35 17.90 13.79
N GLY A 3 14.50 18.56 13.68
CA GLY A 3 15.63 18.40 14.61
C GLY A 3 16.60 17.25 14.33
N ARG A 4 16.47 16.52 13.21
CA ARG A 4 17.45 15.49 12.77
C ARG A 4 18.31 16.02 11.65
N THR A 5 19.56 15.55 11.55
CA THR A 5 20.44 15.91 10.42
C THR A 5 19.91 15.30 9.12
N LEU A 6 20.21 15.93 7.98
CA LEU A 6 19.82 15.43 6.67
C LEU A 6 20.32 13.99 6.44
N LYS A 7 21.55 13.71 6.85
CA LYS A 7 22.17 12.39 6.74
C LYS A 7 21.42 11.33 7.55
N GLU A 8 21.01 11.63 8.78
CA GLU A 8 20.23 10.72 9.61
C GLU A 8 18.83 10.47 9.06
N VAL A 9 18.20 11.48 8.46
CA VAL A 9 16.88 11.32 7.83
C VAL A 9 16.99 10.42 6.61
N ILE A 10 17.94 10.69 5.71
CA ILE A 10 18.13 9.89 4.48
C ILE A 10 18.48 8.44 4.83
N LEU A 11 19.52 8.23 5.63
CA LEU A 11 19.97 6.89 5.99
C LEU A 11 18.92 6.14 6.81
N GLY A 12 18.28 6.81 7.76
CA GLY A 12 17.20 6.21 8.55
C GLY A 12 16.05 5.74 7.67
N THR A 13 15.56 6.58 6.77
CA THR A 13 14.44 6.21 5.88
C THR A 13 14.80 5.04 4.97
N ILE A 14 16.00 5.03 4.39
CA ILE A 14 16.44 3.94 3.49
C ILE A 14 16.62 2.64 4.27
N ILE A 15 17.34 2.67 5.40
CA ILE A 15 17.70 1.45 6.13
C ILE A 15 16.46 0.81 6.76
N TYR A 16 15.67 1.57 7.53
CA TYR A 16 14.50 1.00 8.20
C TYR A 16 13.43 0.55 7.19
N GLY A 17 13.23 1.32 6.11
CA GLY A 17 12.31 0.92 5.04
C GLY A 17 12.74 -0.39 4.37
N THR A 18 14.02 -0.49 4.00
CA THR A 18 14.56 -1.68 3.33
C THR A 18 14.52 -2.90 4.24
N LEU A 19 14.91 -2.77 5.51
CA LEU A 19 14.84 -3.86 6.49
C LEU A 19 13.41 -4.39 6.65
N GLY A 20 12.43 -3.49 6.70
CA GLY A 20 11.01 -3.87 6.73
C GLY A 20 10.59 -4.70 5.52
N CYS A 21 10.97 -4.26 4.32
CA CYS A 21 10.71 -5.01 3.08
C CYS A 21 11.39 -6.38 3.06
N VAL A 22 12.67 -6.44 3.45
CA VAL A 22 13.44 -7.70 3.49
C VAL A 22 12.81 -8.69 4.47
N LEU A 23 12.40 -8.23 5.66
CA LEU A 23 11.71 -9.09 6.62
C LEU A 23 10.37 -9.59 6.10
N PHE A 24 9.58 -8.70 5.49
CA PHE A 24 8.27 -9.06 4.95
C PHE A 24 8.39 -10.12 3.83
N PHE A 25 9.17 -9.84 2.79
CA PHE A 25 9.35 -10.78 1.68
C PHE A 25 10.14 -12.03 2.08
N GLY A 26 11.11 -11.88 2.97
CA GLY A 26 11.93 -12.97 3.48
C GLY A 26 11.12 -13.98 4.30
N ILE A 27 10.09 -13.54 5.02
CA ILE A 27 9.22 -14.44 5.80
C ILE A 27 8.06 -14.94 4.93
N PHE A 28 7.17 -14.04 4.49
CA PHE A 28 5.93 -14.44 3.80
C PHE A 28 6.19 -14.97 2.38
N GLY A 29 7.07 -14.30 1.63
CA GLY A 29 7.41 -14.74 0.28
C GLY A 29 8.11 -16.09 0.29
N ASN A 30 9.09 -16.28 1.17
CA ASN A 30 9.78 -17.56 1.30
C ASN A 30 8.85 -18.68 1.80
N TYR A 31 7.90 -18.38 2.68
CA TYR A 31 6.90 -19.36 3.12
C TYR A 31 5.99 -19.82 1.96
N ALA A 32 5.49 -18.89 1.14
CA ALA A 32 4.71 -19.25 -0.04
C ALA A 32 5.53 -20.10 -1.04
N VAL A 33 6.80 -19.75 -1.25
CA VAL A 33 7.72 -20.55 -2.08
C VAL A 33 7.98 -21.93 -1.49
N TYR A 34 8.15 -22.03 -0.17
CA TYR A 34 8.33 -23.30 0.53
C TYR A 34 7.13 -24.22 0.31
N LEU A 35 5.90 -23.72 0.42
CA LEU A 35 4.68 -24.50 0.17
C LEU A 35 4.63 -25.05 -1.27
N GLN A 36 5.03 -24.23 -2.25
CA GLN A 36 5.09 -24.63 -3.66
C GLN A 36 6.14 -25.73 -3.90
N ILE A 37 7.37 -25.54 -3.39
CA ILE A 37 8.50 -26.45 -3.65
C ILE A 37 8.34 -27.78 -2.91
N THR A 38 7.75 -27.76 -1.70
CA THR A 38 7.49 -28.98 -0.92
C THR A 38 6.26 -29.73 -1.39
N HIS A 39 5.52 -29.21 -2.39
CA HIS A 39 4.25 -29.75 -2.88
C HIS A 39 3.18 -29.90 -1.80
N GLN A 40 3.31 -29.19 -0.67
CA GLN A 40 2.28 -29.16 0.37
C GLN A 40 1.04 -28.39 -0.11
N PHE A 41 1.25 -27.37 -0.92
CA PHE A 41 0.17 -26.60 -1.55
C PHE A 41 0.67 -25.95 -2.85
N ASP A 42 -0.08 -26.13 -3.93
CA ASP A 42 0.23 -25.53 -5.24
C ASP A 42 -0.30 -24.08 -5.30
N VAL A 43 0.49 -23.18 -4.73
CA VAL A 43 0.25 -21.73 -4.72
C VAL A 43 0.08 -21.18 -6.13
N VAL A 44 0.88 -21.64 -7.10
CA VAL A 44 0.88 -21.11 -8.47
C VAL A 44 -0.42 -21.46 -9.19
N SER A 45 -0.86 -22.72 -9.08
CA SER A 45 -2.14 -23.15 -9.65
C SER A 45 -3.31 -22.37 -9.03
N PHE A 46 -3.34 -22.27 -7.70
CA PHE A 46 -4.40 -21.55 -6.99
C PHE A 46 -4.45 -20.06 -7.32
N LEU A 47 -3.27 -19.41 -7.43
CA LEU A 47 -3.14 -18.02 -7.85
C LEU A 47 -3.78 -17.78 -9.23
N ASN A 48 -3.50 -18.67 -10.18
CA ASN A 48 -4.00 -18.55 -11.55
C ASN A 48 -5.52 -18.75 -11.66
N THR A 49 -6.12 -19.54 -10.76
CA THR A 49 -7.57 -19.82 -10.78
C THR A 49 -8.39 -18.86 -9.93
N HIS A 50 -7.87 -18.41 -8.78
CA HIS A 50 -8.63 -17.63 -7.79
C HIS A 50 -8.16 -16.18 -7.64
N GLY A 51 -7.04 -15.79 -8.25
CA GLY A 51 -6.50 -14.44 -8.18
C GLY A 51 -5.54 -14.23 -7.01
N THR A 52 -4.97 -13.03 -6.94
CA THR A 52 -3.88 -12.70 -6.00
C THR A 52 -4.39 -12.58 -4.56
N GLU A 53 -5.57 -12.02 -4.38
CA GLU A 53 -6.16 -11.74 -3.06
C GLU A 53 -6.49 -13.04 -2.34
N ALA A 54 -7.10 -13.98 -3.06
CA ALA A 54 -7.46 -15.29 -2.53
C ALA A 54 -6.20 -16.11 -2.20
N ALA A 55 -5.17 -16.07 -3.05
CA ALA A 55 -3.94 -16.81 -2.83
C ALA A 55 -3.21 -16.39 -1.54
N ILE A 56 -3.21 -15.10 -1.18
CA ILE A 56 -2.59 -14.61 0.05
C ILE A 56 -3.30 -15.20 1.28
N VAL A 57 -4.64 -15.17 1.29
CA VAL A 57 -5.43 -15.71 2.41
C VAL A 57 -5.26 -17.22 2.51
N GLU A 58 -5.24 -17.92 1.38
CA GLU A 58 -5.09 -19.37 1.36
C GLU A 58 -3.70 -19.82 1.79
N VAL A 59 -2.65 -19.07 1.46
CA VAL A 59 -1.31 -19.31 2.02
C VAL A 59 -1.32 -19.17 3.54
N ILE A 60 -2.06 -18.20 4.11
CA ILE A 60 -2.20 -18.06 5.56
C ILE A 60 -2.99 -19.24 6.16
N HIS A 61 -3.95 -19.81 5.43
CA HIS A 61 -4.70 -21.00 5.87
C HIS A 61 -3.83 -22.24 6.05
N GLN A 62 -2.68 -22.31 5.38
CA GLN A 62 -1.72 -23.41 5.56
C GLN A 62 -0.94 -23.32 6.88
N LEU A 63 -1.04 -22.21 7.63
CA LEU A 63 -0.38 -22.07 8.93
C LEU A 63 -1.17 -22.74 10.06
N PRO A 64 -0.49 -23.29 11.09
CA PRO A 64 -1.17 -23.68 12.31
C PRO A 64 -1.82 -22.47 12.97
N PHE A 65 -3.04 -22.63 13.50
CA PHE A 65 -3.86 -21.55 14.07
C PHE A 65 -4.28 -20.45 13.08
N HIS A 66 -4.47 -20.79 11.80
CA HIS A 66 -4.86 -19.87 10.74
C HIS A 66 -5.99 -18.88 11.11
N ASN A 67 -7.04 -19.33 11.83
CA ASN A 67 -8.15 -18.46 12.24
C ASN A 67 -7.69 -17.21 13.02
N ILE A 68 -6.72 -17.36 13.92
CA ILE A 68 -6.19 -16.24 14.72
C ILE A 68 -5.34 -15.34 13.83
N ILE A 69 -4.51 -15.93 12.98
CA ILE A 69 -3.59 -15.21 12.10
C ILE A 69 -4.36 -14.38 11.06
N VAL A 70 -5.42 -14.93 10.47
CA VAL A 70 -6.28 -14.22 9.52
C VAL A 70 -6.94 -13.01 10.18
N VAL A 71 -7.44 -13.15 11.42
CA VAL A 71 -8.03 -12.03 12.17
C VAL A 71 -6.98 -10.93 12.44
N LEU A 72 -5.78 -11.31 12.86
CA LEU A 72 -4.69 -10.35 13.09
C LEU A 72 -4.27 -9.66 11.79
N PHE A 73 -4.19 -10.41 10.69
CA PHE A 73 -3.87 -9.88 9.37
C PHE A 73 -4.93 -8.86 8.92
N LEU A 74 -6.21 -9.16 9.09
CA LEU A 74 -7.31 -8.26 8.76
C LEU A 74 -7.25 -6.97 9.58
N ILE A 75 -7.02 -7.06 10.90
CA ILE A 75 -6.87 -5.88 11.77
C ILE A 75 -5.67 -5.05 11.33
N SER A 76 -4.53 -5.68 11.04
CA SER A 76 -3.33 -4.99 10.59
C SER A 76 -3.55 -4.28 9.26
N ALA A 77 -4.15 -4.96 8.27
CA ALA A 77 -4.49 -4.40 6.97
C ALA A 77 -5.46 -3.20 7.10
N PHE A 78 -6.46 -3.32 7.98
CA PHE A 78 -7.40 -2.23 8.25
C PHE A 78 -6.73 -1.02 8.88
N LEU A 79 -5.88 -1.21 9.90
CA LEU A 79 -5.14 -0.11 10.53
C LEU A 79 -4.16 0.56 9.55
N PHE A 80 -3.49 -0.23 8.72
CA PHE A 80 -2.60 0.28 7.69
C PHE A 80 -3.35 1.12 6.66
N LEU A 81 -4.51 0.63 6.20
CA LEU A 81 -5.41 1.36 5.31
C LEU A 81 -5.86 2.68 5.94
N ALA A 82 -6.36 2.64 7.18
CA ALA A 82 -6.83 3.83 7.89
C ALA A 82 -5.73 4.89 8.02
N THR A 83 -4.51 4.49 8.41
CA THR A 83 -3.37 5.41 8.58
C THR A 83 -2.91 6.00 7.24
N THR A 84 -2.94 5.19 6.19
CA THR A 84 -2.58 5.61 4.81
C THR A 84 -3.60 6.62 4.27
N PHE A 85 -4.90 6.34 4.45
CA PHE A 85 -5.98 7.25 4.05
C PHE A 85 -5.93 8.56 4.81
N ASP A 86 -5.64 8.50 6.12
CA ASP A 86 -5.52 9.68 6.96
C ASP A 86 -4.41 10.61 6.47
N SER A 87 -3.22 10.04 6.22
CA SER A 87 -2.06 10.75 5.70
C SER A 87 -2.30 11.30 4.29
N GLY A 88 -2.94 10.52 3.40
CA GLY A 88 -3.24 10.93 2.03
C GLY A 88 -4.22 12.11 1.96
N SER A 89 -5.31 12.05 2.73
CA SER A 89 -6.30 13.12 2.81
C SER A 89 -5.70 14.42 3.36
N TYR A 90 -4.78 14.31 4.33
CA TYR A 90 -4.06 15.45 4.89
C TYR A 90 -3.17 16.15 3.86
N ILE A 91 -2.39 15.39 3.08
CA ILE A 91 -1.49 15.93 2.07
C ILE A 91 -2.28 16.65 0.97
N LEU A 92 -3.36 16.05 0.46
CA LEU A 92 -4.20 16.66 -0.58
C LEU A 92 -4.91 17.92 -0.08
N ALA A 93 -5.42 17.89 1.15
CA ALA A 93 -6.04 19.06 1.76
C ALA A 93 -5.03 20.20 1.95
N SER A 94 -3.79 19.87 2.32
CA SER A 94 -2.72 20.86 2.47
C SER A 94 -2.27 21.43 1.12
N ALA A 95 -2.12 20.58 0.10
CA ALA A 95 -1.70 20.99 -1.24
C ALA A 95 -2.75 21.83 -1.98
N SER A 96 -4.04 21.66 -1.66
CA SER A 96 -5.15 22.43 -2.25
C SER A 96 -5.40 23.79 -1.59
N GLN A 97 -4.61 24.17 -0.58
CA GLN A 97 -4.72 25.46 0.11
C GLN A 97 -3.52 26.37 -0.20
N LYS A 98 -3.79 27.64 -0.57
CA LYS A 98 -2.74 28.65 -0.83
C LYS A 98 -1.86 28.94 0.38
N LYS A 99 -2.40 28.83 1.60
CA LYS A 99 -1.69 29.04 2.85
C LYS A 99 -2.25 28.07 3.90
N VAL A 100 -1.38 27.23 4.44
CA VAL A 100 -1.70 26.33 5.56
C VAL A 100 -1.05 26.93 6.81
N ILE A 101 -1.87 27.36 7.77
CA ILE A 101 -1.39 27.81 9.09
C ILE A 101 -1.74 26.71 10.08
N GLY A 102 -0.78 25.84 10.39
CA GLY A 102 -1.01 24.68 11.23
C GLY A 102 -1.66 23.53 10.45
N GLU A 103 -2.91 23.23 10.77
CA GLU A 103 -3.66 22.10 10.18
C GLU A 103 -4.49 22.55 8.96
N PRO A 104 -4.62 21.70 7.92
CA PRO A 104 -5.52 21.98 6.80
C PRO A 104 -6.99 22.01 7.27
N LEU A 105 -7.83 22.72 6.52
CA LEU A 105 -9.25 22.88 6.86
C LEU A 105 -9.93 21.51 6.97
N ARG A 106 -10.61 21.26 8.10
CA ARG A 106 -11.26 19.96 8.37
C ARG A 106 -12.26 19.56 7.29
N ALA A 107 -13.04 20.50 6.76
CA ALA A 107 -13.98 20.25 5.67
C ALA A 107 -13.27 19.83 4.37
N ASN A 108 -12.12 20.44 4.06
CA ASN A 108 -11.31 20.09 2.89
C ASN A 108 -10.68 18.70 3.04
N ARG A 109 -10.16 18.40 4.24
CA ARG A 109 -9.65 17.05 4.57
C ARG A 109 -10.73 15.98 4.44
N LEU A 110 -11.94 16.26 4.92
CA LEU A 110 -13.06 15.34 4.80
C LEU A 110 -13.46 15.12 3.33
N PHE A 111 -13.50 16.19 2.52
CA PHE A 111 -13.75 16.09 1.08
C PHE A 111 -12.73 15.17 0.40
N TRP A 112 -11.43 15.38 0.64
CA TRP A 112 -10.38 14.54 0.06
C TRP A 112 -10.41 13.10 0.58
N ALA A 113 -10.76 12.88 1.86
CA ALA A 113 -10.94 11.53 2.40
C ALA A 113 -12.06 10.76 1.68
N PHE A 114 -13.21 11.41 1.43
CA PHE A 114 -14.30 10.81 0.65
C PHE A 114 -13.90 10.60 -0.81
N ALA A 115 -13.25 11.57 -1.44
CA ALA A 115 -12.83 11.46 -2.84
C ALA A 115 -11.84 10.29 -3.03
N LEU A 116 -10.87 10.12 -2.12
CA LEU A 116 -9.92 9.01 -2.13
C LEU A 116 -10.58 7.64 -1.95
N CYS A 117 -11.73 7.57 -1.26
CA CYS A 117 -12.45 6.31 -1.04
C CYS A 117 -13.38 6.00 -2.22
N LEU A 118 -14.12 7.02 -2.69
CA LEU A 118 -15.13 6.89 -3.73
C LEU A 118 -14.53 6.48 -5.07
N LEU A 119 -13.36 7.01 -5.43
CA LEU A 119 -12.71 6.70 -6.71
C LEU A 119 -12.33 5.20 -6.84
N PRO A 120 -11.51 4.61 -5.94
CA PRO A 120 -11.23 3.17 -5.97
C PRO A 120 -12.50 2.31 -5.80
N PHE A 121 -13.42 2.73 -4.93
CA PHE A 121 -14.67 2.00 -4.71
C PHE A 121 -15.51 1.90 -5.99
N SER A 122 -15.70 3.01 -6.70
CA SER A 122 -16.40 3.03 -7.97
C SER A 122 -15.68 2.20 -9.05
N LEU A 123 -14.35 2.24 -9.09
CA LEU A 123 -13.54 1.41 -9.99
C LEU A 123 -13.67 -0.08 -9.68
N MET A 124 -13.74 -0.47 -8.41
CA MET A 124 -13.97 -1.87 -8.03
C MET A 124 -15.38 -2.34 -8.44
N LEU A 125 -16.40 -1.50 -8.30
CA LEU A 125 -17.77 -1.84 -8.71
C LEU A 125 -17.90 -2.01 -10.23
N VAL A 126 -17.25 -1.15 -11.02
CA VAL A 126 -17.36 -1.16 -12.50
C VAL A 126 -16.37 -2.13 -13.14
N GLY A 127 -15.15 -2.24 -12.59
CA GLY A 127 -14.05 -2.99 -13.19
C GLY A 127 -14.09 -4.49 -12.93
N GLY A 128 -14.84 -4.96 -11.92
CA GLY A 128 -14.91 -6.38 -11.56
C GLY A 128 -13.51 -7.00 -11.40
N GLN A 129 -13.26 -8.13 -12.07
CA GLN A 129 -11.95 -8.81 -12.04
C GLN A 129 -10.81 -8.01 -12.67
N ARG A 130 -11.10 -7.04 -13.55
CA ARG A 130 -10.08 -6.18 -14.19
C ARG A 130 -9.82 -4.87 -13.44
N ALA A 131 -10.55 -4.61 -12.36
CA ALA A 131 -10.41 -3.38 -11.59
C ALA A 131 -8.96 -3.14 -11.13
N LEU A 132 -8.26 -4.21 -10.73
CA LEU A 132 -6.86 -4.15 -10.31
C LEU A 132 -5.92 -3.76 -11.44
N ASP A 133 -6.12 -4.31 -12.65
CA ASP A 133 -5.27 -3.99 -13.80
C ASP A 133 -5.51 -2.55 -14.27
N VAL A 134 -6.76 -2.09 -14.23
CA VAL A 134 -7.11 -0.69 -14.49
C VAL A 134 -6.45 0.22 -13.45
N LEU A 135 -6.52 -0.13 -12.16
CA LEU A 135 -5.91 0.66 -11.08
C LEU A 135 -4.38 0.72 -11.21
N LYS A 136 -3.72 -0.41 -11.51
CA LYS A 136 -2.28 -0.47 -11.78
C LYS A 136 -1.90 0.42 -12.95
N THR A 137 -2.64 0.32 -14.06
CA THR A 137 -2.37 1.12 -15.27
C THR A 137 -2.57 2.60 -15.01
N ALA A 138 -3.65 2.99 -14.34
CA ALA A 138 -3.91 4.38 -13.96
C ALA A 138 -2.80 4.95 -13.04
N SER A 139 -2.33 4.16 -12.07
CA SER A 139 -1.23 4.55 -11.18
C SER A 139 0.08 4.76 -11.94
N ILE A 140 0.38 3.89 -12.92
CA ILE A 140 1.56 4.03 -13.78
C ILE A 140 1.48 5.32 -14.59
N LEU A 141 0.34 5.56 -15.26
CA LEU A 141 0.13 6.78 -16.05
C LEU A 141 0.24 8.06 -15.21
N ALA A 142 -0.29 8.05 -13.98
CA ALA A 142 -0.19 9.18 -13.06
C ALA A 142 1.25 9.45 -12.57
N SER A 143 2.09 8.40 -12.51
CA SER A 143 3.46 8.49 -12.02
C SER A 143 4.44 9.06 -13.05
N VAL A 144 4.19 8.88 -14.35
CA VAL A 144 5.05 9.40 -15.44
C VAL A 144 5.35 10.90 -15.33
N PRO A 145 4.37 11.81 -15.22
CA PRO A 145 4.65 13.25 -15.09
C PRO A 145 5.35 13.59 -13.77
N LEU A 146 5.09 12.84 -12.69
CA LEU A 146 5.73 13.06 -11.39
C LEU A 146 7.23 12.76 -11.43
N ILE A 147 7.68 11.79 -12.24
CA ILE A 147 9.11 11.50 -12.43
C ILE A 147 9.85 12.75 -12.95
N VAL A 148 9.27 13.45 -13.92
CA VAL A 148 9.86 14.69 -14.46
C VAL A 148 9.99 15.76 -13.38
N ILE A 149 8.97 15.90 -12.53
CA ILE A 149 8.98 16.85 -11.40
C ILE A 149 10.06 16.46 -10.39
N PHE A 150 10.21 15.17 -10.06
CA PHE A 150 11.26 14.72 -9.15
C PHE A 150 12.67 14.97 -9.69
N VAL A 151 12.89 14.83 -11.00
CA VAL A 151 14.17 15.18 -11.63
C VAL A 151 14.47 16.67 -11.47
N PHE A 152 13.50 17.54 -11.74
CA PHE A 152 13.69 18.99 -11.51
C PHE A 152 13.98 19.31 -10.04
N MET A 153 13.29 18.64 -9.11
CA MET A 153 13.51 18.83 -7.67
C MET A 153 14.89 18.35 -7.20
N MET A 154 15.51 17.37 -7.87
CA MET A 154 16.88 16.94 -7.56
C MET A 154 17.95 17.91 -8.05
N ILE A 155 17.66 18.66 -9.12
CA ILE A 155 18.60 19.62 -9.73
C ILE A 155 18.48 21.00 -9.07
N SER A 156 17.28 21.38 -8.62
CA SER A 156 17.00 22.64 -7.92
C SER A 156 17.60 22.69 -6.52
#